data_AF-A0AAP0L4N6-F1
#
_entry.id   AF-A0AAP0L4N6-F1
#
_cell.length_a   1.000
_cell.length_b   1.000
_cell.length_c   1.000
_cell.angle_alpha   90.00
_cell.angle_beta   90.00
_cell.angle_gamma   90.00
#
_symmetry.space_group_name_H-M   'P 1'
#
loop_
_entity.id
_entity.type
_entity.pdbx_description
1 polymer ?
#
loop_
_entity_poly.entity_id
_entity_poly.type
_entity_poly.pdbx_seq_one_letter_code
_entity_poly.pdbx_strand_id
1 'polypeptide(L)'
;MESLCKLVFAVLLLLVAGLVDETKADGMISGTVYCDRCKDGSLSLFDYPLNGMKVTIACQDNTGQVTTWTEVTTNWFGSYTVRFDGNPDLSRCQAQLSSGNGQGSTADCGAVAGPPQQLRLMFRMFDMEMYTVNSLLSQPAKPMSYCSTSSPSPRPKPAPLVPSPPPPSARPPSAPFLEASACPSQNWTMPEYACHWRFVQPDTKVAVAFGLIAARRYGTDMSLREALEGRGDVYRALLREGTAALLNSYNSVMFGYPTANVVYDMNLALMGSQRQALYTAMRFRRSNSGHGTIPCKLNPCN
;
A
#
# COMPACT_ATOMS: atom_id res chain seq x y z
N MET A 1 26.33 25.81 -53.06
CA MET A 1 26.31 24.61 -52.19
C MET A 1 25.67 24.87 -50.84
N GLU A 2 26.05 25.94 -50.14
CA GLU A 2 25.56 26.24 -48.78
C GLU A 2 24.03 26.44 -48.68
N SER A 3 23.43 27.13 -49.64
CA SER A 3 21.98 27.41 -49.66
C SER A 3 21.14 26.16 -49.96
N LEU A 4 21.66 25.24 -50.77
CA LEU A 4 21.02 23.96 -51.09
C LEU A 4 21.05 23.03 -49.88
N CYS A 5 22.16 23.04 -49.12
CA CYS A 5 22.31 22.26 -47.91
C CYS A 5 21.32 22.71 -46.81
N LYS A 6 21.14 24.03 -46.63
CA LYS A 6 20.16 24.61 -45.69
C LYS A 6 18.72 24.24 -46.08
N LEU A 7 18.39 24.26 -47.38
CA LEU A 7 17.05 23.91 -47.87
C LEU A 7 16.75 22.42 -47.67
N VAL A 8 17.70 21.53 -47.98
CA VAL A 8 17.56 20.09 -47.76
C VAL A 8 17.41 19.79 -46.26
N PHE A 9 18.17 20.46 -45.40
CA PHE A 9 18.06 20.28 -43.95
C PHE A 9 16.70 20.74 -43.40
N ALA A 10 16.18 21.87 -43.90
CA ALA A 10 14.86 22.37 -43.51
C ALA A 10 13.72 21.43 -43.96
N VAL A 11 13.80 20.91 -45.20
CA VAL A 11 12.83 19.93 -45.71
C VAL A 11 12.91 18.61 -44.94
N LEU A 12 14.12 18.16 -44.59
CA LEU A 12 14.30 16.96 -43.78
C LEU A 12 13.70 17.13 -42.38
N LEU A 13 13.89 18.29 -41.74
CA LEU A 13 13.29 18.61 -40.43
C LEU A 13 11.76 18.64 -40.50
N LEU A 14 11.17 19.19 -41.57
CA LEU A 14 9.71 19.19 -41.77
C LEU A 14 9.16 17.77 -42.04
N LEU A 15 9.89 16.93 -42.77
CA LEU A 15 9.52 15.54 -43.01
C LEU A 15 9.62 14.69 -41.73
N VAL A 16 10.63 14.93 -40.88
CA VAL A 16 10.76 14.26 -39.58
C VAL A 16 9.66 14.72 -38.60
N ALA A 17 9.31 16.01 -38.62
CA ALA A 17 8.20 16.53 -37.82
C ALA A 17 6.82 16.01 -38.27
N GLY A 18 6.67 15.60 -39.54
CA GLY A 18 5.45 14.96 -40.05
C GLY A 18 5.32 13.47 -39.71
N LEU A 19 6.35 12.85 -39.13
CA LEU A 19 6.40 11.42 -38.77
C LEU A 19 6.35 11.15 -37.27
N VAL A 20 6.25 12.18 -36.42
CA VAL A 20 5.92 11.99 -35.00
C VAL A 20 4.44 11.68 -34.91
N ASP A 21 4.14 10.38 -34.84
CA ASP A 21 2.86 9.90 -34.36
C ASP A 21 2.59 10.58 -33.02
N GLU A 22 1.43 11.20 -32.88
CA GLU A 22 1.05 11.95 -31.68
C GLU A 22 0.95 10.94 -30.53
N THR A 23 2.05 10.72 -29.80
CA THR A 23 2.06 9.77 -28.68
C THR A 23 1.19 10.35 -27.58
N LYS A 24 -0.09 10.00 -27.59
CA LYS A 24 -1.02 10.32 -26.52
C LYS A 24 -0.43 9.80 -25.21
N ALA A 25 -0.30 10.67 -24.22
CA ALA A 25 0.20 10.25 -22.92
C ALA A 25 -0.79 9.29 -22.26
N ASP A 26 -0.29 8.48 -21.32
CA ASP A 26 -1.10 7.43 -20.70
C ASP A 26 -2.14 8.03 -19.72
N GLY A 27 -3.31 7.41 -19.65
CA GLY A 27 -4.28 7.65 -18.59
C GLY A 27 -3.94 6.82 -17.35
N MET A 28 -4.00 7.40 -16.15
CA MET A 28 -3.67 6.71 -14.91
C MET A 28 -4.82 6.73 -13.91
N ILE A 29 -5.07 5.61 -13.23
CA ILE A 29 -6.01 5.51 -12.12
C ILE A 29 -5.27 5.08 -10.88
N SER A 30 -5.48 5.75 -9.75
CA SER A 30 -4.92 5.37 -8.45
C SER A 30 -5.97 5.36 -7.36
N GLY A 31 -5.90 4.39 -6.44
CA GLY A 31 -6.80 4.29 -5.31
C GLY A 31 -6.22 3.45 -4.19
N THR A 32 -6.95 3.31 -3.09
CA THR A 32 -6.52 2.51 -1.92
C THR A 32 -7.70 1.73 -1.35
N VAL A 33 -7.43 0.52 -0.89
CA VAL A 33 -8.39 -0.38 -0.24
C VAL A 33 -8.07 -0.47 1.25
N TYR A 34 -9.07 -0.27 2.10
CA TYR A 34 -8.96 -0.37 3.54
C TYR A 34 -9.87 -1.47 4.10
N CYS A 35 -9.48 -2.01 5.24
CA CYS A 35 -10.34 -2.78 6.12
C CYS A 35 -11.07 -1.85 7.07
N ASP A 36 -12.38 -1.69 6.89
CA ASP A 36 -13.31 -1.10 7.85
C ASP A 36 -13.60 -2.12 8.95
N ARG A 37 -12.86 -2.03 10.06
CA ARG A 37 -12.97 -2.96 11.19
C ARG A 37 -14.25 -2.80 11.99
N CYS A 38 -14.87 -1.63 11.93
CA CYS A 38 -16.08 -1.32 12.69
C CYS A 38 -17.36 -1.50 11.90
N LYS A 39 -17.25 -1.77 10.59
CA LYS A 39 -18.38 -2.05 9.72
C LYS A 39 -19.33 -0.85 9.64
N ASP A 40 -18.80 0.36 9.81
CA ASP A 40 -19.56 1.60 9.87
C ASP A 40 -19.54 2.38 8.55
N GLY A 41 -18.80 1.90 7.55
CA GLY A 41 -18.69 2.50 6.22
C GLY A 41 -17.80 3.74 6.19
N SER A 42 -17.06 4.02 7.25
CA SER A 42 -16.16 5.16 7.37
C SER A 42 -14.71 4.71 7.61
N LEU A 43 -13.75 5.57 7.25
CA LEU A 43 -12.35 5.37 7.63
C LEU A 43 -12.11 5.97 9.01
N SER A 44 -11.77 5.11 9.94
CA SER A 44 -11.44 5.40 11.32
C SER A 44 -9.94 5.21 11.59
N LEU A 45 -9.51 5.62 12.78
CA LEU A 45 -8.13 5.39 13.26
C LEU A 45 -7.76 3.90 13.31
N PHE A 46 -8.75 3.03 13.41
CA PHE A 46 -8.53 1.60 13.48
C PHE A 46 -8.46 0.96 12.09
N ASP A 47 -8.81 1.64 11.02
CA ASP A 47 -8.82 1.00 9.71
C ASP A 47 -7.42 0.94 9.11
N TYR A 48 -7.16 -0.12 8.34
CA TYR A 48 -5.83 -0.39 7.82
C TYR A 48 -5.88 -0.80 6.36
N PRO A 49 -4.85 -0.46 5.57
CA PRO A 49 -4.82 -0.81 4.16
C PRO A 49 -4.71 -2.32 3.95
N LEU A 50 -5.35 -2.83 2.90
CA LEU A 50 -5.37 -4.26 2.57
C LEU A 50 -4.51 -4.60 1.36
N ASN A 51 -3.49 -5.43 1.59
CA ASN A 51 -2.66 -6.02 0.54
C ASN A 51 -3.38 -7.17 -0.17
N GLY A 52 -3.08 -7.37 -1.46
CA GLY A 52 -3.52 -8.56 -2.19
C GLY A 52 -5.00 -8.54 -2.58
N MET A 53 -5.69 -7.40 -2.44
CA MET A 53 -7.09 -7.23 -2.81
C MET A 53 -7.21 -7.04 -4.31
N LYS A 54 -8.15 -7.78 -4.91
CA LYS A 54 -8.49 -7.63 -6.32
C LYS A 54 -9.45 -6.45 -6.49
N VAL A 55 -9.02 -5.46 -7.26
CA VAL A 55 -9.80 -4.29 -7.63
C VAL A 55 -10.09 -4.36 -9.11
N THR A 56 -11.36 -4.22 -9.45
CA THR A 56 -11.83 -4.18 -10.83
C THR A 56 -12.20 -2.75 -11.21
N ILE A 57 -11.67 -2.30 -12.35
CA ILE A 57 -12.06 -1.05 -13.00
C ILE A 57 -12.96 -1.39 -14.17
N ALA A 58 -14.16 -0.82 -14.18
CA ALA A 58 -15.20 -1.04 -15.17
C ALA A 58 -15.56 0.28 -15.84
N CYS A 59 -15.45 0.36 -17.17
CA CYS A 59 -15.81 1.55 -17.94
C CYS A 59 -17.07 1.30 -18.78
N GLN A 60 -18.02 2.23 -18.75
CA GLN A 60 -19.26 2.13 -19.54
C GLN A 60 -19.18 2.99 -20.81
N ASP A 61 -19.77 2.50 -21.90
CA ASP A 61 -19.97 3.29 -23.11
C ASP A 61 -21.18 4.24 -23.01
N ASN A 62 -21.50 4.89 -24.14
CA ASN A 62 -22.61 5.82 -24.25
C ASN A 62 -23.99 5.15 -24.08
N THR A 63 -24.07 3.83 -24.18
CA THR A 63 -25.30 3.03 -24.00
C THR A 63 -25.41 2.44 -22.59
N GLY A 64 -24.40 2.65 -21.74
CA GLY A 64 -24.31 2.07 -20.40
C GLY A 64 -23.79 0.64 -20.38
N GLN A 65 -23.38 0.10 -21.53
CA GLN A 65 -22.78 -1.24 -21.63
C GLN A 65 -21.31 -1.17 -21.19
N VAL A 66 -20.87 -2.14 -20.40
CA VAL A 66 -19.49 -2.15 -19.90
C VAL A 66 -18.54 -2.61 -21.01
N THR A 67 -17.58 -1.75 -21.37
CA THR A 67 -16.68 -1.92 -22.52
C THR A 67 -15.27 -2.32 -22.14
N THR A 68 -14.82 -2.02 -20.93
CA THR A 68 -13.46 -2.37 -20.48
C THR A 68 -13.48 -2.79 -19.02
N TRP A 69 -12.84 -3.92 -18.75
CA TRP A 69 -12.65 -4.48 -17.42
C TRP A 69 -11.16 -4.72 -17.21
N THR A 70 -10.58 -4.10 -16.18
CA THR A 70 -9.20 -4.37 -15.76
C THR A 70 -9.19 -4.80 -14.31
N GLU A 71 -8.59 -5.95 -14.02
CA GLU A 71 -8.37 -6.41 -12.65
C GLU A 71 -6.92 -6.11 -12.24
N VAL A 72 -6.76 -5.44 -11.11
CA VAL A 72 -5.46 -5.17 -10.50
C VAL A 72 -5.45 -5.60 -9.05
N THR A 73 -4.26 -5.91 -8.53
CA THR A 73 -4.08 -6.33 -7.15
C THR A 73 -3.45 -5.19 -6.35
N THR A 74 -3.97 -4.94 -5.15
CA THR A 74 -3.40 -3.93 -4.26
C THR A 74 -2.01 -4.31 -3.77
N ASN A 75 -1.14 -3.32 -3.69
CA ASN A 75 0.17 -3.45 -3.06
C ASN A 75 0.06 -3.42 -1.53
N TRP A 76 1.20 -3.43 -0.85
CA TRP A 76 1.27 -3.50 0.60
C TRP A 76 0.64 -2.29 1.33
N PHE A 77 0.59 -1.12 0.69
CA PHE A 77 -0.12 0.06 1.21
C PHE A 77 -1.60 0.03 0.93
N GLY A 78 -2.14 -1.11 0.47
CA GLY A 78 -3.51 -1.21 -0.01
C GLY A 78 -3.76 -0.40 -1.27
N SER A 79 -2.72 0.20 -1.84
CA SER A 79 -2.84 1.07 -3.01
C SER A 79 -2.73 0.27 -4.30
N TYR A 80 -3.44 0.72 -5.32
CA TYR A 80 -3.36 0.15 -6.66
C TYR A 80 -3.17 1.29 -7.67
N THR A 81 -2.55 0.98 -8.79
CA THR A 81 -2.41 1.92 -9.90
C THR A 81 -2.57 1.18 -11.21
N VAL A 82 -3.37 1.74 -12.10
CA VAL A 82 -3.66 1.16 -13.42
C VAL A 82 -3.29 2.19 -14.46
N ARG A 83 -2.69 1.71 -15.55
CA ARG A 83 -2.26 2.52 -16.67
C ARG A 83 -3.05 2.09 -17.91
N PHE A 84 -3.57 3.08 -18.62
CA PHE A 84 -4.28 2.92 -19.88
C PHE A 84 -3.49 3.63 -20.96
N ASP A 85 -3.13 2.88 -21.99
CA ASP A 85 -2.38 3.43 -23.12
C ASP A 85 -3.27 4.40 -23.91
N GLY A 86 -2.73 5.58 -24.23
CA GLY A 86 -3.38 6.55 -25.12
C GLY A 86 -4.62 7.25 -24.56
N ASN A 87 -4.42 8.08 -23.52
CA ASN A 87 -5.40 8.96 -22.84
C ASN A 87 -6.89 8.71 -23.18
N PRO A 88 -7.47 7.56 -22.77
CA PRO A 88 -8.86 7.28 -23.03
C PRO A 88 -9.77 8.12 -22.11
N ASP A 89 -11.02 8.34 -22.53
CA ASP A 89 -12.01 8.95 -21.65
C ASP A 89 -12.39 7.97 -20.52
N LEU A 90 -11.93 8.29 -19.31
CA LEU A 90 -12.18 7.48 -18.11
C LEU A 90 -13.31 8.03 -17.24
N SER A 91 -14.04 9.07 -17.68
CA SER A 91 -15.07 9.74 -16.89
C SER A 91 -16.25 8.85 -16.49
N ARG A 92 -16.51 7.78 -17.25
CA ARG A 92 -17.59 6.79 -17.01
C ARG A 92 -17.10 5.49 -16.41
N CYS A 93 -15.88 5.50 -15.85
CA CYS A 93 -15.32 4.35 -15.20
C CYS A 93 -15.61 4.35 -13.70
N GLN A 94 -15.73 3.16 -13.13
CA GLN A 94 -15.92 2.93 -11.71
C GLN A 94 -14.94 1.85 -11.24
N ALA A 95 -14.47 1.99 -10.01
CA ALA A 95 -13.64 0.99 -9.36
C ALA A 95 -14.43 0.30 -8.24
N GLN A 96 -14.28 -1.01 -8.15
CA GLN A 96 -14.95 -1.84 -7.13
C GLN A 96 -14.05 -3.00 -6.74
N LEU A 97 -14.26 -3.56 -5.55
CA LEU A 97 -13.57 -4.78 -5.15
C LEU A 97 -14.19 -6.00 -5.84
N SER A 98 -13.35 -6.89 -6.37
CA SER A 98 -13.79 -8.19 -6.86
C SER A 98 -14.14 -9.07 -5.66
N SER A 99 -15.32 -9.68 -5.67
CA SER A 99 -15.72 -10.65 -4.65
C SER A 99 -14.95 -11.96 -4.86
N GLY A 100 -13.77 -12.07 -4.24
CA GLY A 100 -12.96 -13.27 -4.28
C GLY A 100 -11.85 -13.14 -3.24
N ASN A 101 -11.68 -14.18 -2.42
CA ASN A 101 -10.57 -14.29 -1.47
C ASN A 101 -9.26 -14.11 -2.23
N GLY A 102 -8.70 -12.90 -2.19
CA GLY A 102 -7.34 -12.66 -2.63
C GLY A 102 -6.44 -13.57 -1.80
N GLN A 103 -5.49 -14.24 -2.44
CA GLN A 103 -4.53 -15.14 -1.80
C GLN A 103 -3.64 -14.43 -0.73
N GLY A 104 -3.89 -13.14 -0.44
CA GLY A 104 -3.23 -12.33 0.58
C GLY A 104 -4.19 -11.53 1.49
N SER A 105 -5.52 -11.70 1.35
CA SER A 105 -6.47 -11.11 2.30
C SER A 105 -6.34 -11.84 3.63
N THR A 106 -5.84 -11.17 4.67
CA THR A 106 -5.94 -11.70 6.04
C THR A 106 -7.38 -12.13 6.28
N ALA A 107 -7.59 -13.38 6.69
CA ALA A 107 -8.90 -14.06 6.77
C ALA A 107 -9.98 -13.28 7.53
N ASP A 108 -9.60 -12.24 8.27
CA ASP A 108 -10.47 -11.41 9.09
C ASP A 108 -11.14 -10.26 8.31
N CYS A 109 -10.71 -9.88 7.09
CA CYS A 109 -11.26 -8.70 6.38
C CYS A 109 -11.34 -8.85 4.86
N GLY A 110 -11.98 -9.92 4.38
CA GLY A 110 -12.10 -10.24 2.96
C GLY A 110 -13.46 -9.93 2.31
N ALA A 111 -14.46 -9.49 3.08
CA ALA A 111 -15.79 -9.25 2.53
C ALA A 111 -15.86 -7.87 1.86
N VAL A 112 -16.29 -7.82 0.60
CA VAL A 112 -16.51 -6.56 -0.12
C VAL A 112 -17.53 -5.70 0.64
N ALA A 113 -17.24 -4.41 0.79
CA ALA A 113 -18.10 -3.44 1.44
C ALA A 113 -18.26 -2.17 0.59
N GLY A 114 -19.44 -1.56 0.66
CA GLY A 114 -19.74 -0.30 -0.02
C GLY A 114 -20.03 -0.44 -1.52
N PRO A 115 -20.52 0.65 -2.14
CA PRO A 115 -20.83 0.69 -3.56
C PRO A 115 -19.57 0.90 -4.41
N PRO A 116 -19.63 0.57 -5.71
CA PRO A 116 -18.62 0.97 -6.69
C PRO A 116 -18.35 2.48 -6.62
N GLN A 117 -17.09 2.87 -6.71
CA GLN A 117 -16.66 4.26 -6.59
C GLN A 117 -16.35 4.85 -7.96
N GLN A 118 -16.86 6.05 -8.23
CA GLN A 118 -16.54 6.78 -9.44
C GLN A 118 -15.10 7.30 -9.41
N LEU A 119 -14.49 7.36 -10.58
CA LEU A 119 -13.20 8.01 -10.75
C LEU A 119 -13.35 9.54 -10.65
N ARG A 120 -12.42 10.18 -9.95
CA ARG A 120 -12.33 11.64 -9.87
C ARG A 120 -11.05 12.11 -10.53
N LEU A 121 -11.17 12.94 -11.57
CA LEU A 121 -10.02 13.57 -12.20
C LEU A 121 -9.27 14.41 -11.16
N MET A 122 -8.01 14.07 -10.93
CA MET A 122 -7.12 14.78 -10.00
C MET A 122 -6.28 15.80 -10.75
N PHE A 123 -5.70 15.42 -11.89
CA PHE A 123 -4.97 16.35 -12.75
C PHE A 123 -5.12 16.00 -14.23
N ARG A 124 -5.05 17.03 -15.07
CA ARG A 124 -4.95 16.93 -16.54
C ARG A 124 -3.90 17.92 -17.04
N MET A 125 -2.79 17.43 -17.58
CA MET A 125 -1.72 18.25 -18.17
C MET A 125 -0.97 17.46 -19.24
N PHE A 126 -0.57 18.12 -20.34
CA PHE A 126 0.23 17.51 -21.42
C PHE A 126 -0.36 16.19 -21.95
N ASP A 127 -1.68 16.19 -22.21
CA ASP A 127 -2.44 15.01 -22.66
C ASP A 127 -2.37 13.78 -21.73
N MET A 128 -1.89 13.95 -20.50
CA MET A 128 -1.94 12.97 -19.42
C MET A 128 -3.08 13.32 -18.46
N GLU A 129 -3.91 12.33 -18.13
CA GLU A 129 -4.97 12.45 -17.14
C GLU A 129 -4.74 11.43 -16.01
N MET A 130 -4.78 11.92 -14.77
CA MET A 130 -4.75 11.06 -13.59
C MET A 130 -6.04 11.17 -12.80
N TYR A 131 -6.61 10.00 -12.55
CA TYR A 131 -7.82 9.81 -11.81
C TYR A 131 -7.51 9.20 -10.45
N THR A 132 -8.25 9.63 -9.45
CA THR A 132 -8.24 9.08 -8.10
C THR A 132 -9.57 8.43 -7.80
N VAL A 133 -9.55 7.40 -6.97
CA VAL A 133 -10.74 6.74 -6.46
C VAL A 133 -10.84 7.03 -4.97
N ASN A 134 -12.05 7.32 -4.50
CA ASN A 134 -12.33 7.26 -3.06
C ASN A 134 -11.95 5.87 -2.52
N SER A 135 -11.57 5.82 -1.26
CA SER A 135 -11.15 4.57 -0.64
C SER A 135 -12.22 3.49 -0.75
N LEU A 136 -11.82 2.33 -1.26
CA LEU A 136 -12.67 1.14 -1.29
C LEU A 136 -12.60 0.45 0.07
N LEU A 137 -13.72 -0.08 0.53
CA LEU A 137 -13.81 -0.69 1.85
C LEU A 137 -14.01 -2.20 1.72
N SER A 138 -13.26 -2.95 2.50
CA SER A 138 -13.54 -4.33 2.85
C SER A 138 -13.91 -4.38 4.32
N GLN A 139 -14.62 -5.42 4.74
CA GLN A 139 -15.13 -5.52 6.10
C GLN A 139 -14.92 -6.91 6.68
N PRO A 140 -14.81 -7.01 8.02
CA PRO A 140 -14.76 -8.28 8.69
C PRO A 140 -16.12 -8.97 8.75
N ALA A 141 -16.10 -10.27 9.03
CA ALA A 141 -17.32 -11.04 9.25
C ALA A 141 -18.14 -10.44 10.41
N LYS A 142 -17.45 -10.04 11.50
CA LYS A 142 -18.01 -9.38 12.67
C LYS A 142 -17.21 -8.11 13.00
N PRO A 143 -17.85 -7.01 13.41
CA PRO A 143 -17.13 -5.84 13.91
C PRO A 143 -16.24 -6.19 15.10
N MET A 144 -15.13 -5.48 15.28
CA MET A 144 -14.27 -5.70 16.43
C MET A 144 -14.94 -5.24 17.74
N SER A 145 -14.58 -5.89 18.86
CA SER A 145 -15.24 -5.70 20.16
C SER A 145 -15.09 -4.29 20.75
N TYR A 146 -14.08 -3.53 20.31
CA TYR A 146 -13.83 -2.16 20.75
C TYR A 146 -14.56 -1.10 19.91
N CYS A 147 -15.27 -1.51 18.85
CA CYS A 147 -16.10 -0.59 18.08
C CYS A 147 -17.27 -0.13 18.94
N SER A 148 -17.42 1.18 19.09
CA SER A 148 -18.48 1.76 19.94
C SER A 148 -19.84 1.34 19.38
N THR A 149 -20.63 0.64 20.19
CA THR A 149 -21.97 0.18 19.83
C THR A 149 -22.96 1.34 19.86
N SER A 150 -22.77 2.35 19.01
CA SER A 150 -23.76 3.40 18.81
C SER A 150 -24.61 3.11 17.58
N SER A 151 -25.74 2.45 17.85
CA SER A 151 -27.05 2.63 17.21
C SER A 151 -27.62 1.49 16.32
N PRO A 152 -28.98 1.38 16.27
CA PRO A 152 -29.70 0.12 16.15
C PRO A 152 -30.30 -0.11 14.76
N SER A 153 -30.33 -1.36 14.29
CA SER A 153 -31.32 -1.76 13.28
C SER A 153 -31.63 -3.26 13.32
N PRO A 154 -32.85 -3.66 12.88
CA PRO A 154 -33.55 -4.81 13.40
C PRO A 154 -33.05 -6.12 12.77
N ARG A 155 -32.84 -7.13 13.60
CA ARG A 155 -32.51 -8.50 13.16
C ARG A 155 -33.63 -9.06 12.27
N PRO A 156 -33.32 -9.58 11.07
CA PRO A 156 -34.11 -10.64 10.47
C PRO A 156 -33.78 -11.97 11.18
N LYS A 157 -34.79 -12.81 11.41
CA LYS A 157 -34.68 -14.11 12.09
C LYS A 157 -33.72 -15.05 11.32
N PRO A 158 -32.94 -15.92 12.00
CA PRO A 158 -32.05 -16.86 11.31
C PRO A 158 -32.82 -18.01 10.66
N ALA A 159 -32.48 -18.34 9.42
CA ALA A 159 -32.83 -19.62 8.80
C ALA A 159 -31.88 -20.75 9.29
N PRO A 160 -32.29 -22.02 9.22
CA PRO A 160 -31.53 -23.13 9.81
C PRO A 160 -30.21 -23.38 9.05
N LEU A 161 -29.10 -23.46 9.80
CA LEU A 161 -27.75 -23.78 9.32
C LEU A 161 -27.58 -25.29 9.13
N VAL A 162 -27.10 -25.70 7.97
CA VAL A 162 -26.54 -27.04 7.72
C VAL A 162 -25.09 -27.07 8.23
N PRO A 163 -24.61 -28.13 8.91
CA PRO A 163 -23.25 -28.16 9.45
C PRO A 163 -22.23 -28.43 8.35
N SER A 164 -21.30 -27.50 8.11
CA SER A 164 -20.07 -27.75 7.37
C SER A 164 -18.95 -28.21 8.33
N PRO A 165 -18.02 -29.07 7.87
CA PRO A 165 -16.95 -29.61 8.72
C PRO A 165 -15.96 -28.51 9.15
N PRO A 166 -15.32 -28.66 10.33
CA PRO A 166 -14.44 -27.64 10.87
C PRO A 166 -13.17 -27.49 10.01
N PRO A 167 -12.76 -26.26 9.65
CA PRO A 167 -11.48 -26.02 9.00
C PRO A 167 -10.32 -26.29 9.99
N PRO A 168 -9.13 -26.67 9.47
CA PRO A 168 -7.95 -26.91 10.30
C PRO A 168 -7.56 -25.65 11.08
N SER A 169 -7.23 -25.84 12.35
CA SER A 169 -6.91 -24.79 13.32
C SER A 169 -5.65 -24.02 12.91
N ALA A 170 -5.83 -22.91 12.18
CA ALA A 170 -4.81 -21.88 12.06
C ALA A 170 -4.83 -21.06 13.36
N ARG A 171 -3.72 -21.07 14.10
CA ARG A 171 -3.55 -20.26 15.32
C ARG A 171 -3.81 -18.79 14.94
N PRO A 172 -4.74 -18.08 15.61
CA PRO A 172 -5.06 -16.71 15.25
C PRO A 172 -3.79 -15.85 15.37
N PRO A 173 -3.55 -14.89 14.45
CA PRO A 173 -2.48 -13.93 14.62
C PRO A 173 -2.71 -13.21 15.95
N SER A 174 -1.70 -13.27 16.82
CA SER A 174 -1.77 -12.59 18.11
C SER A 174 -1.96 -11.09 17.85
N ALA A 175 -2.88 -10.47 18.61
CA ALA A 175 -3.17 -9.05 18.47
C ALA A 175 -1.90 -8.20 18.70
N PRO A 176 -1.77 -7.05 18.02
CA PRO A 176 -0.71 -6.10 18.32
C PRO A 176 -0.77 -5.68 19.79
N PHE A 177 0.37 -5.28 20.34
CA PHE A 177 0.42 -4.72 21.68
C PHE A 177 -0.46 -3.46 21.72
N LEU A 178 -1.47 -3.48 22.59
CA LEU A 178 -2.24 -2.30 22.95
C LEU A 178 -1.38 -1.30 23.74
N GLU A 179 -0.31 -1.80 24.37
CA GLU A 179 0.67 -1.00 25.08
C GLU A 179 1.78 -0.49 24.15
N ALA A 180 2.41 0.62 24.53
CA ALA A 180 3.56 1.16 23.82
C ALA A 180 4.75 0.19 23.96
N SER A 181 5.37 -0.15 22.82
CA SER A 181 6.60 -0.92 22.71
C SER A 181 7.47 -0.29 21.63
N ALA A 182 8.76 -0.14 21.92
CA ALA A 182 9.73 0.38 20.97
C ALA A 182 11.01 -0.47 21.04
N CYS A 183 11.32 -1.14 19.94
CA CYS A 183 12.43 -2.09 19.88
C CYS A 183 13.49 -1.63 18.87
N PRO A 184 14.76 -1.51 19.32
CA PRO A 184 15.89 -1.27 18.42
C PRO A 184 16.01 -2.33 17.33
N SER A 185 16.69 -2.00 16.23
CA SER A 185 16.87 -2.92 15.10
C SER A 185 17.52 -4.24 15.51
N GLN A 186 18.39 -4.25 16.52
CA GLN A 186 19.06 -5.46 17.01
C GLN A 186 18.07 -6.48 17.56
N ASN A 187 17.04 -6.06 18.30
CA ASN A 187 16.04 -6.97 18.84
C ASN A 187 15.30 -7.69 17.69
N TRP A 188 14.98 -7.01 16.60
CA TRP A 188 14.32 -7.61 15.43
C TRP A 188 15.16 -8.65 14.67
N THR A 189 16.48 -8.68 14.90
CA THR A 189 17.39 -9.69 14.35
C THR A 189 17.57 -10.91 15.26
N MET A 190 17.08 -10.86 16.50
CA MET A 190 17.25 -11.98 17.44
C MET A 190 16.29 -13.13 17.08
N PRO A 191 16.79 -14.38 16.93
CA PRO A 191 15.96 -15.53 16.57
C PRO A 191 14.83 -15.80 17.57
N GLU A 192 15.09 -15.54 18.86
CA GLU A 192 14.11 -15.68 19.94
C GLU A 192 12.88 -14.78 19.78
N TYR A 193 12.92 -13.71 18.96
CA TYR A 193 11.78 -12.83 18.72
C TYR A 193 11.14 -13.03 17.33
N ALA A 194 11.48 -14.11 16.62
CA ALA A 194 11.04 -14.34 15.24
C ALA A 194 9.51 -14.36 15.06
N CYS A 195 8.75 -14.84 16.04
CA CYS A 195 7.27 -14.88 16.02
C CYS A 195 6.59 -13.50 15.98
N HIS A 196 7.33 -12.41 16.23
CA HIS A 196 6.80 -11.04 16.12
C HIS A 196 6.88 -10.48 14.69
N TRP A 197 7.46 -11.23 13.75
CA TRP A 197 7.35 -10.99 12.30
C TRP A 197 5.98 -11.44 11.78
N ARG A 198 4.90 -10.78 12.24
CA ARG A 198 3.51 -11.22 12.02
C ARG A 198 2.93 -10.77 10.68
N PHE A 199 3.24 -9.54 10.28
CA PHE A 199 2.65 -8.91 9.10
C PHE A 199 3.58 -9.01 7.89
N VAL A 200 4.88 -8.86 8.11
CA VAL A 200 5.92 -9.08 7.12
C VAL A 200 6.80 -10.24 7.57
N GLN A 201 7.40 -10.93 6.61
CA GLN A 201 8.37 -12.00 6.84
C GLN A 201 9.80 -11.50 6.66
N PRO A 202 10.80 -12.15 7.27
CA PRO A 202 12.21 -11.84 7.08
C PRO A 202 12.66 -11.71 5.61
N ASP A 203 12.14 -12.58 4.75
CA ASP A 203 12.43 -12.66 3.32
C ASP A 203 11.59 -11.70 2.47
N THR A 204 10.61 -11.00 3.08
CA THR A 204 9.82 -9.95 2.42
C THR A 204 10.77 -8.93 1.80
N LYS A 205 10.52 -8.58 0.53
CA LYS A 205 11.40 -7.67 -0.19
C LYS A 205 11.19 -6.23 0.25
N VAL A 206 12.27 -5.46 0.34
CA VAL A 206 12.26 -4.01 0.61
C VAL A 206 11.38 -3.28 -0.41
N ALA A 207 11.44 -3.69 -1.68
CA ALA A 207 10.58 -3.17 -2.73
C ALA A 207 9.07 -3.39 -2.45
N VAL A 208 8.72 -4.52 -1.82
CA VAL A 208 7.33 -4.83 -1.43
C VAL A 208 6.93 -3.99 -0.21
N ALA A 209 7.81 -3.90 0.79
CA ALA A 209 7.52 -3.22 2.06
C ALA A 209 7.51 -1.69 1.97
N PHE A 210 8.36 -1.09 1.12
CA PHE A 210 8.54 0.36 1.02
C PHE A 210 8.18 0.94 -0.37
N GLY A 211 7.95 0.10 -1.38
CA GLY A 211 7.51 0.52 -2.71
C GLY A 211 8.64 0.84 -3.71
N LEU A 212 8.26 1.39 -4.85
CA LEU A 212 9.13 1.56 -6.03
C LEU A 212 10.33 2.50 -5.81
N ILE A 213 10.19 3.53 -4.98
CA ILE A 213 11.30 4.45 -4.68
C ILE A 213 12.40 3.70 -3.92
N ALA A 214 12.04 2.88 -2.94
CA ALA A 214 12.97 2.00 -2.25
C ALA A 214 13.56 0.95 -3.21
N ALA A 215 12.76 0.37 -4.10
CA ALA A 215 13.25 -0.58 -5.12
C ALA A 215 14.33 0.04 -6.02
N ARG A 216 14.15 1.30 -6.44
CA ARG A 216 15.17 2.02 -7.23
C ARG A 216 16.48 2.22 -6.48
N ARG A 217 16.44 2.40 -5.17
CA ARG A 217 17.65 2.64 -4.36
C ARG A 217 18.36 1.36 -3.94
N TYR A 218 17.60 0.35 -3.53
CA TYR A 218 18.12 -0.85 -2.86
C TYR A 218 18.05 -2.11 -3.72
N GLY A 219 17.46 -2.03 -4.91
CA GLY A 219 17.14 -3.18 -5.74
C GLY A 219 15.83 -3.85 -5.35
N THR A 220 15.39 -4.79 -6.19
CA THR A 220 14.16 -5.56 -5.99
C THR A 220 14.33 -6.77 -5.09
N ASP A 221 15.57 -7.28 -4.96
CA ASP A 221 15.83 -8.56 -4.32
C ASP A 221 16.20 -8.47 -2.83
N MET A 222 16.53 -7.26 -2.36
CA MET A 222 16.90 -7.03 -0.96
C MET A 222 15.73 -7.36 -0.03
N SER A 223 15.98 -8.18 0.97
CA SER A 223 15.01 -8.59 2.00
C SER A 223 15.02 -7.66 3.21
N LEU A 224 13.95 -7.72 4.02
CA LEU A 224 13.88 -7.01 5.30
C LEU A 224 14.88 -7.53 6.33
N ARG A 225 15.27 -8.81 6.27
CA ARG A 225 16.37 -9.35 7.08
C ARG A 225 17.69 -8.67 6.74
N GLU A 226 18.05 -8.64 5.46
CA GLU A 226 19.29 -7.98 4.99
C GLU A 226 19.26 -6.46 5.26
N ALA A 227 18.08 -5.84 5.19
CA ALA A 227 17.88 -4.45 5.55
C ALA A 227 18.27 -4.16 7.01
N LEU A 228 17.87 -5.02 7.96
CA LEU A 228 18.18 -4.87 9.38
C LEU A 228 19.67 -5.06 9.69
N GLU A 229 20.36 -5.87 8.89
CA GLU A 229 21.78 -6.16 9.05
C GLU A 229 22.68 -5.13 8.39
N GLY A 230 22.11 -4.25 7.54
CA GLY A 230 22.84 -3.23 6.81
C GLY A 230 23.71 -2.33 7.70
N ARG A 231 24.98 -2.15 7.32
CA ARG A 231 25.96 -1.26 7.97
C ARG A 231 26.71 -0.41 6.93
N GLY A 232 27.47 0.57 7.39
CA GLY A 232 28.49 1.25 6.59
C GLY A 232 28.05 2.54 5.90
N ASP A 233 26.87 2.59 5.28
CA ASP A 233 26.40 3.79 4.56
C ASP A 233 25.08 4.39 5.10
N VAL A 234 24.86 5.67 4.78
CA VAL A 234 23.70 6.46 5.24
C VAL A 234 22.37 5.84 4.80
N TYR A 235 22.30 5.28 3.60
CA TYR A 235 21.07 4.69 3.08
C TYR A 235 20.81 3.31 3.66
N ARG A 236 21.86 2.53 4.00
CA ARG A 236 21.74 1.31 4.79
C ARG A 236 21.31 1.61 6.22
N ALA A 237 21.81 2.69 6.82
CA ALA A 237 21.34 3.14 8.13
C ALA A 237 19.86 3.57 8.07
N LEU A 238 19.47 4.36 7.08
CA LEU A 238 18.07 4.74 6.84
C LEU A 238 17.19 3.50 6.70
N LEU A 239 17.61 2.53 5.88
CA LEU A 239 16.84 1.30 5.64
C LEU A 239 16.74 0.41 6.87
N ARG A 240 17.83 0.26 7.64
CA ARG A 240 17.83 -0.52 8.88
C ARG A 240 16.86 0.07 9.91
N GLU A 241 16.99 1.36 10.18
CA GLU A 241 16.17 2.03 11.19
C GLU A 241 14.72 2.17 10.72
N GLY A 242 14.49 2.39 9.42
CA GLY A 242 13.15 2.40 8.80
C GLY A 242 12.47 1.04 8.87
N THR A 243 13.20 -0.05 8.61
CA THR A 243 12.67 -1.42 8.75
C THR A 243 12.30 -1.71 10.21
N ALA A 244 13.14 -1.32 11.17
CA ALA A 244 12.82 -1.48 12.58
C ALA A 244 11.60 -0.63 13.01
N ALA A 245 11.47 0.59 12.49
CA ALA A 245 10.31 1.45 12.75
C ALA A 245 9.02 0.86 12.18
N LEU A 246 9.09 0.25 10.99
CA LEU A 246 7.98 -0.45 10.36
C LEU A 246 7.53 -1.66 11.20
N LEU A 247 8.49 -2.46 11.69
CA LEU A 247 8.19 -3.61 12.55
C LEU A 247 7.58 -3.19 13.89
N ASN A 248 8.09 -2.10 14.48
CA ASN A 248 7.52 -1.52 15.71
C ASN A 248 6.08 -1.03 15.48
N SER A 249 5.83 -0.31 14.37
CA SER A 249 4.51 0.25 14.07
C SER A 249 3.46 -0.83 13.78
N TYR A 250 3.87 -2.00 13.30
CA TYR A 250 2.99 -3.17 13.17
C TYR A 250 2.68 -3.86 14.48
N ASN A 251 3.65 -3.89 15.40
CA ASN A 251 3.52 -4.64 16.64
C ASN A 251 2.95 -3.82 17.79
N SER A 252 3.01 -2.48 17.76
CA SER A 252 2.50 -1.62 18.84
C SER A 252 1.65 -0.47 18.29
N VAL A 253 0.38 -0.44 18.70
CA VAL A 253 -0.58 0.62 18.29
C VAL A 253 -0.17 1.99 18.85
N MET A 254 0.48 2.01 20.02
CA MET A 254 0.97 3.23 20.66
C MET A 254 2.44 3.54 20.30
N PHE A 255 3.00 2.92 19.27
CA PHE A 255 4.33 3.29 18.79
C PHE A 255 4.30 4.72 18.23
N GLY A 256 5.24 5.56 18.65
CA GLY A 256 5.26 6.99 18.31
C GLY A 256 5.53 7.33 16.84
N TYR A 257 5.61 6.34 15.95
CA TYR A 257 5.78 6.51 14.52
C TYR A 257 4.78 5.63 13.74
N PRO A 258 3.64 6.17 13.29
CA PRO A 258 2.64 5.40 12.55
C PRO A 258 3.21 4.79 11.26
N THR A 259 2.73 3.60 10.88
CA THR A 259 3.20 2.84 9.70
C THR A 259 3.21 3.67 8.42
N ALA A 260 2.14 4.42 8.16
CA ALA A 260 2.03 5.28 6.97
C ALA A 260 3.16 6.33 6.95
N ASN A 261 3.47 6.93 8.10
CA ASN A 261 4.52 7.93 8.23
C ASN A 261 5.91 7.31 8.07
N VAL A 262 6.14 6.09 8.57
CA VAL A 262 7.41 5.38 8.38
C VAL A 262 7.71 5.26 6.88
N VAL A 263 6.73 4.83 6.10
CA VAL A 263 6.87 4.64 4.66
C VAL A 263 7.00 5.96 3.92
N TYR A 264 6.15 6.93 4.26
CA TYR A 264 6.17 8.25 3.64
C TYR A 264 7.53 8.93 3.86
N ASP A 265 8.00 9.00 5.11
CA ASP A 265 9.25 9.66 5.45
C ASP A 265 10.46 8.91 4.90
N MET A 266 10.41 7.57 4.83
CA MET A 266 11.42 6.75 4.14
C MET A 266 11.53 7.15 2.67
N ASN A 267 10.42 7.12 1.94
CA ASN A 267 10.40 7.44 0.51
C ASN A 267 10.75 8.90 0.22
N LEU A 268 10.30 9.83 1.07
CA LEU A 268 10.70 11.23 1.00
C LEU A 268 12.21 11.40 1.19
N ALA A 269 12.79 10.70 2.17
CA ALA A 269 14.22 10.74 2.42
C ALA A 269 15.06 10.15 1.28
N LEU A 270 14.53 9.14 0.60
CA LEU A 270 15.17 8.51 -0.57
C LEU A 270 15.19 9.39 -1.81
N MET A 271 14.17 10.23 -1.99
CA MET A 271 14.14 11.24 -3.06
C MET A 271 14.99 12.47 -2.73
N GLY A 272 15.38 12.61 -1.46
CA GLY A 272 16.13 13.74 -0.95
C GLY A 272 17.66 13.58 -0.98
N SER A 273 18.31 14.49 -0.28
CA SER A 273 19.76 14.50 -0.06
C SER A 273 20.22 13.45 0.97
N GLN A 274 21.51 13.12 0.96
CA GLN A 274 22.12 12.29 2.01
C GLN A 274 21.88 12.84 3.42
N ARG A 275 21.84 14.17 3.57
CA ARG A 275 21.55 14.81 4.86
C ARG A 275 20.12 14.52 5.33
N GLN A 276 19.14 14.55 4.42
CA GLN A 276 17.75 14.17 4.72
C GLN A 276 17.66 12.68 5.07
N ALA A 277 18.34 11.82 4.31
CA ALA A 277 18.42 10.38 4.62
C ALA A 277 18.99 10.11 6.02
N LEU A 278 20.08 10.78 6.39
CA LEU A 278 20.67 10.64 7.72
C LEU A 278 19.74 11.17 8.82
N TYR A 279 19.12 12.34 8.60
CA TYR A 279 18.20 12.93 9.57
C TYR A 279 16.99 12.01 9.82
N THR A 280 16.39 11.47 8.76
CA THR A 280 15.27 10.53 8.87
C THR A 280 15.71 9.22 9.55
N ALA A 281 16.89 8.68 9.22
CA ALA A 281 17.44 7.50 9.89
C ALA A 281 17.58 7.73 11.42
N MET A 282 18.09 8.89 11.82
CA MET A 282 18.22 9.27 13.23
C MET A 282 16.86 9.42 13.92
N ARG A 283 15.86 9.95 13.21
CA ARG A 283 14.49 10.07 13.72
C ARG A 283 13.87 8.69 13.99
N PHE A 284 13.99 7.76 13.03
CA PHE A 284 13.56 6.37 13.22
C PHE A 284 14.30 5.71 14.38
N ARG A 285 15.63 5.83 14.45
CA ARG A 285 16.43 5.27 15.55
C ARG A 285 15.97 5.77 16.93
N ARG A 286 15.67 7.06 17.03
CA ARG A 286 15.17 7.66 18.28
C ARG A 286 13.79 7.11 18.68
N SER A 287 12.89 6.93 17.71
CA SER A 287 11.59 6.32 17.98
C SER A 287 11.71 4.83 18.30
N ASN A 288 12.58 4.08 17.62
CA ASN A 288 12.87 2.67 17.89
C ASN A 288 13.47 2.41 19.27
N SER A 289 14.15 3.40 19.84
CA SER A 289 14.64 3.37 21.23
C SER A 289 13.62 3.90 22.25
N GLY A 290 12.38 4.15 21.82
CA GLY A 290 11.31 4.62 22.69
C GLY A 290 11.59 5.98 23.30
N HIS A 291 12.42 6.80 22.65
CA HIS A 291 12.96 8.05 23.21
C HIS A 291 13.66 7.88 24.58
N GLY A 292 14.07 6.65 24.92
CA GLY A 292 14.64 6.29 26.23
C GLY A 292 13.61 6.04 27.33
N THR A 293 12.31 6.20 27.06
CA THR A 293 11.24 6.09 28.07
C THR A 293 10.33 4.89 27.85
N ILE A 294 10.19 4.43 26.61
CA ILE A 294 9.33 3.28 26.25
C ILE A 294 10.23 2.06 26.06
N PRO A 295 10.06 0.97 26.83
CA PRO A 295 10.88 -0.22 26.68
C PRO A 295 10.46 -1.07 25.47
N CYS A 296 11.35 -1.95 25.04
CA CYS A 296 11.02 -3.01 24.11
C CYS A 296 10.26 -4.13 24.83
N LYS A 297 9.07 -4.48 24.34
CA LYS A 297 8.21 -5.54 24.91
C LYS A 297 8.14 -6.80 24.05
N LEU A 298 9.15 -7.05 23.22
CA LEU A 298 9.26 -8.35 22.54
C LEU A 298 9.62 -9.40 23.58
N ASN A 299 8.77 -10.42 23.67
CA ASN A 299 9.01 -11.59 24.51
C ASN A 299 9.54 -12.74 23.64
N PRO A 300 10.40 -13.62 24.18
CA PRO A 300 10.82 -14.82 23.48
C PRO A 300 9.64 -15.65 22.99
N CYS A 301 9.80 -16.23 21.81
CA CYS A 301 8.85 -17.13 21.20
C CYS A 301 8.99 -18.51 21.86
N ASN A 302 7.97 -18.91 22.62
CA ASN A 302 7.85 -20.25 23.20
C ASN A 302 7.35 -21.26 22.16
#